data_AF-A0A0G1GAS1-F1
#
_entry.id   AF-A0A0G1GAS1-F1
#
_cell.length_a   1.000
_cell.length_b   1.000
_cell.length_c   1.000
_cell.angle_alpha   90.00
_cell.angle_beta   90.00
_cell.angle_gamma   90.00
#
_symmetry.space_group_name_H-M   'P 1'
#
loop_
_entity.id
_entity.type
_entity.pdbx_description
1 polymer ?
#
loop_
_entity_poly.entity_id
_entity_poly.type
_entity_poly.pdbx_seq_one_letter_code
_entity_poly.pdbx_strand_id
1 'polypeptide(L)'
;MFIGEYSHTIDEKNRLAVPAKFRAALAKGAVVTKGLDNCLFLYASKDWRELADKLAKLPISQSNTRAFSRLMLAGAMDLSLDKQGRVVLPDYLKQFAALKKKVIITGLMNRLEIWDEDNWQKYKKDTEKDSGNIAEAMGDLGV
;
A
#
# COMPACT_ATOMS: atom_id res chain seq x y z
N MET A 1 -9.36 -7.31 8.72
CA MET A 1 -9.73 -7.11 7.30
C MET A 1 -9.70 -5.64 6.98
N PHE A 2 -8.93 -5.26 5.95
CA PHE A 2 -8.84 -3.89 5.47
C PHE A 2 -9.80 -3.68 4.30
N ILE A 3 -10.84 -2.86 4.46
CA ILE A 3 -11.80 -2.54 3.38
C ILE A 3 -12.30 -1.09 3.46
N GLY A 4 -12.60 -0.51 2.30
CA GLY A 4 -13.14 0.84 2.12
C GLY A 4 -12.10 1.89 1.73
N GLU A 5 -12.58 3.10 1.49
CA GLU A 5 -11.80 4.28 1.03
C GLU A 5 -11.89 5.40 2.09
N TYR A 6 -10.77 6.01 2.46
CA TYR A 6 -10.70 7.03 3.53
C TYR A 6 -9.81 8.20 3.12
N SER A 7 -10.35 9.42 3.17
CA SER A 7 -9.57 10.66 2.97
C SER A 7 -8.84 11.06 4.23
N HIS A 8 -7.54 11.30 4.10
CA HIS A 8 -6.66 11.71 5.20
C HIS A 8 -5.64 12.75 4.73
N THR A 9 -4.87 13.26 5.69
CA THR A 9 -3.78 14.19 5.40
C THR A 9 -2.46 13.72 6.00
N ILE A 10 -1.39 14.10 5.31
CA ILE A 10 -0.02 14.01 5.81
C ILE A 10 0.34 15.39 6.37
N ASP A 11 0.87 15.41 7.58
CA ASP A 11 1.35 16.65 8.20
C ASP A 11 2.80 17.00 7.80
N GLU A 12 3.27 18.15 8.26
CA GLU A 12 4.60 18.69 7.96
C GLU A 12 5.75 17.81 8.46
N LYS A 13 5.48 16.87 9.38
CA LYS A 13 6.46 15.90 9.91
C LYS A 13 6.30 14.53 9.26
N ASN A 14 5.69 14.47 8.08
CA ASN A 14 5.40 13.24 7.34
C ASN A 14 4.52 12.25 8.11
N ARG A 15 3.74 12.70 9.10
CA ARG A 15 2.84 11.82 9.85
C ARG A 15 1.52 11.68 9.10
N LEU A 16 1.16 10.44 8.79
CA LEU A 16 -0.12 10.06 8.23
C LEU A 16 -1.03 9.55 9.35
N ALA A 17 -2.23 10.12 9.47
CA ALA A 17 -3.27 9.57 10.32
C ALA A 17 -3.84 8.27 9.74
N VAL A 18 -3.82 7.18 10.52
CA VAL A 18 -4.44 5.91 10.13
C VAL A 18 -5.92 5.92 10.53
N PRO A 19 -6.84 5.45 9.66
CA PRO A 19 -8.25 5.30 9.98
C PRO A 19 -8.44 4.48 11.27
N ALA A 20 -9.29 4.97 12.18
CA ALA A 20 -9.41 4.41 13.53
C ALA A 20 -9.65 2.90 13.54
N LYS A 21 -10.48 2.40 12.62
CA LYS A 21 -10.82 0.98 12.50
C LYS A 21 -9.64 0.06 12.14
N PHE A 22 -8.55 0.60 11.60
CA PHE A 22 -7.36 -0.16 11.21
C PHE A 22 -6.26 -0.16 12.27
N ARG A 23 -6.32 0.74 13.24
CA ARG A 23 -5.26 0.93 14.24
C ARG A 23 -4.99 -0.33 15.05
N ALA A 24 -6.03 -1.05 15.46
CA ALA A 24 -5.88 -2.29 16.22
C ALA A 24 -5.09 -3.38 15.46
N ALA A 25 -5.30 -3.47 14.14
CA ALA A 25 -4.59 -4.43 13.30
C ALA A 25 -3.10 -4.08 13.11
N LEU A 26 -2.77 -2.78 13.12
CA LEU A 26 -1.41 -2.27 12.95
C LEU A 26 -0.68 -2.03 14.29
N ALA A 27 -1.36 -2.20 15.43
CA ALA A 27 -0.81 -1.90 16.75
C ALA A 27 0.41 -2.75 17.11
N LYS A 28 0.52 -3.96 16.57
CA LYS A 28 1.66 -4.87 16.77
C LYS A 28 2.84 -4.60 15.82
N GLY A 29 2.72 -3.58 14.97
CA GLY A 29 3.69 -3.25 13.94
C GLY A 29 3.05 -3.18 12.56
N ALA A 30 3.61 -2.33 11.73
CA ALA A 30 3.24 -2.17 10.34
C ALA A 30 4.48 -2.10 9.46
N VAL A 31 4.34 -2.45 8.19
CA VAL A 31 5.41 -2.31 7.20
C VAL A 31 4.87 -1.56 6.00
N VAL A 32 5.54 -0.47 5.64
CA VAL A 32 5.25 0.28 4.42
C VAL A 32 6.26 -0.09 3.33
N THR A 33 5.83 -0.18 2.09
CA THR A 33 6.71 -0.36 0.93
C THR A 33 6.11 0.29 -0.32
N LYS A 34 6.86 0.29 -1.40
CA LYS A 34 6.39 0.71 -2.73
C LYS A 34 5.26 -0.20 -3.19
N GLY A 35 4.15 0.41 -3.60
CA GLY A 35 3.05 -0.27 -4.26
C GLY A 35 3.20 -0.27 -5.78
N LEU A 36 2.23 -0.90 -6.45
CA LEU A 36 2.03 -0.73 -7.88
C LEU A 36 1.34 0.62 -8.13
N ASP A 37 1.35 1.10 -9.37
CA ASP A 37 0.61 2.31 -9.79
C ASP A 37 0.98 3.61 -9.04
N ASN A 38 2.23 3.70 -8.56
CA ASN A 38 2.76 4.84 -7.79
C ASN A 38 1.99 5.11 -6.49
N CYS A 39 1.51 4.07 -5.81
CA CYS A 39 1.02 4.17 -4.44
C CYS A 39 2.02 3.55 -3.44
N LEU A 40 1.72 3.63 -2.14
CA LEU A 40 2.41 2.83 -1.13
C LEU A 40 1.52 1.70 -0.64
N PHE A 41 2.09 0.54 -0.37
CA PHE A 41 1.41 -0.52 0.36
C PHE A 41 1.78 -0.45 1.84
N LEU A 42 0.79 -0.60 2.70
CA LEU A 42 0.94 -0.68 4.15
C LEU A 42 0.31 -1.98 4.66
N TYR A 43 1.14 -2.82 5.25
CA TYR A 43 0.77 -4.13 5.78
C TYR A 43 0.80 -4.12 7.30
N ALA A 44 -0.02 -4.97 7.94
CA ALA A 44 0.30 -5.41 9.29
C ALA A 44 1.55 -6.31 9.23
N SER A 45 2.38 -6.29 10.28
CA SER A 45 3.65 -7.05 10.27
C SER A 45 3.47 -8.56 10.01
N LYS A 46 2.34 -9.15 10.43
CA LYS A 46 2.02 -10.56 10.13
C LYS A 46 1.88 -10.78 8.62
N ASP A 47 1.03 -9.99 7.97
CA ASP A 47 0.74 -10.13 6.53
C ASP A 47 1.98 -9.82 5.68
N TRP A 48 2.79 -8.84 6.11
CA TRP A 48 4.08 -8.56 5.48
C TRP A 48 5.02 -9.76 5.54
N ARG A 49 5.12 -10.43 6.70
CA ARG A 49 6.02 -11.58 6.86
C ARG A 49 5.67 -12.70 5.89
N GLU A 50 4.38 -13.00 5.75
CA GLU A 50 3.90 -14.02 4.82
C GLU A 50 4.27 -13.69 3.36
N LEU A 51 4.17 -12.42 2.96
CA LEU A 51 4.59 -11.96 1.63
C LEU A 51 6.11 -11.98 1.47
N ALA A 52 6.85 -11.46 2.43
CA ALA A 52 8.30 -11.36 2.41
C ALA A 52 8.95 -12.75 2.32
N ASP A 53 8.43 -13.74 3.05
CA ASP A 53 8.90 -15.12 2.98
C ASP A 53 8.67 -15.75 1.60
N LYS A 54 7.56 -15.41 0.92
CA LYS A 54 7.32 -15.86 -0.46
C LYS A 54 8.31 -15.21 -1.42
N LEU A 55 8.53 -13.90 -1.32
CA LEU A 55 9.48 -13.16 -2.14
C LEU A 55 10.91 -13.68 -1.98
N ALA A 56 11.33 -13.95 -0.74
CA ALA A 56 12.68 -14.43 -0.44
C ALA A 56 12.97 -15.83 -1.01
N LYS A 57 11.93 -16.63 -1.29
CA LYS A 57 12.03 -17.98 -1.85
C LYS A 57 12.00 -18.01 -3.37
N LEU A 58 11.75 -16.87 -4.04
CA LEU A 58 11.66 -16.85 -5.48
C LEU A 58 13.05 -17.13 -6.14
N PRO A 59 13.09 -17.72 -7.35
CA PRO A 59 14.35 -18.09 -8.00
C PRO A 59 15.27 -16.88 -8.27
N ILE A 60 16.45 -16.87 -7.66
CA ILE A 60 17.45 -15.80 -7.87
C ILE A 60 18.02 -15.79 -9.29
N SER A 61 17.85 -16.84 -10.09
CA SER A 61 18.31 -16.91 -11.48
C SER A 61 17.46 -16.04 -12.43
N GLN A 62 16.19 -15.81 -12.11
CA GLN A 62 15.26 -15.05 -12.96
C GLN A 62 15.38 -13.53 -12.72
N SER A 63 15.59 -12.76 -13.79
CA SER A 63 15.77 -11.30 -13.70
C SER A 63 14.57 -10.58 -13.09
N ASN A 64 13.37 -10.89 -13.58
CA ASN A 64 12.11 -10.27 -13.13
C ASN A 64 11.85 -10.53 -11.65
N THR A 65 12.09 -11.77 -11.19
CA THR A 65 12.03 -12.14 -9.77
C THR A 65 12.94 -11.29 -8.89
N ARG A 66 14.22 -11.16 -9.28
CA ARG A 66 15.17 -10.32 -8.53
C ARG A 66 14.73 -8.86 -8.51
N ALA A 67 14.27 -8.34 -9.65
CA ALA A 67 13.81 -6.97 -9.78
C ALA A 67 12.62 -6.68 -8.86
N PHE A 68 11.60 -7.55 -8.88
CA PHE A 68 10.42 -7.39 -8.04
C PHE A 68 10.74 -7.54 -6.55
N SER A 69 11.57 -8.51 -6.17
CA SER A 69 12.02 -8.69 -4.79
C SER A 69 12.77 -7.46 -4.28
N ARG A 70 13.64 -6.85 -5.09
CA ARG A 70 14.33 -5.60 -4.74
C ARG A 70 13.35 -4.44 -4.61
N LEU A 71 12.41 -4.30 -5.55
CA LEU A 71 11.40 -3.24 -5.50
C LEU A 71 10.62 -3.27 -4.18
N MET A 72 10.15 -4.47 -3.79
CA MET A 72 9.30 -4.66 -2.62
C MET A 72 10.10 -4.69 -1.31
N LEU A 73 11.17 -5.47 -1.22
CA LEU A 73 11.90 -5.70 0.04
C LEU A 73 12.88 -4.58 0.35
N ALA A 74 13.64 -4.09 -0.63
CA ALA A 74 14.58 -2.99 -0.40
C ALA A 74 13.85 -1.63 -0.25
N GLY A 75 12.62 -1.54 -0.75
CA GLY A 75 11.75 -0.39 -0.54
C GLY A 75 10.91 -0.45 0.74
N ALA A 76 11.04 -1.49 1.57
CA ALA A 76 10.23 -1.66 2.76
C ALA A 76 10.83 -0.97 3.99
N MET A 77 9.97 -0.49 4.90
CA MET A 77 10.35 0.09 6.19
C MET A 77 9.35 -0.31 7.27
N ASP A 78 9.86 -0.69 8.44
CA ASP A 78 9.05 -0.91 9.64
C ASP A 78 8.51 0.41 10.19
N LEU A 79 7.22 0.43 10.50
CA LEU A 79 6.51 1.57 11.09
C LEU A 79 5.83 1.16 12.40
N SER A 80 5.72 2.13 13.30
CA SER A 80 4.95 2.04 14.53
C SER A 80 3.93 3.15 14.62
N LEU A 81 2.73 2.85 15.14
CA LEU A 81 1.74 3.87 15.43
C LEU A 81 2.14 4.68 16.68
N ASP A 82 2.03 6.00 16.60
CA ASP A 82 2.11 6.86 17.78
C ASP A 82 0.83 6.79 18.63
N LYS A 83 0.83 7.48 19.78
CA LYS A 83 -0.33 7.52 20.70
C LYS A 83 -1.60 8.10 20.05
N GLN A 84 -1.49 8.82 18.94
CA GLN A 84 -2.62 9.40 18.20
C GLN A 84 -3.07 8.51 17.03
N GLY A 85 -2.41 7.37 16.82
CA GLY A 85 -2.68 6.44 15.73
C GLY A 85 -2.17 6.95 14.38
N ARG A 86 -1.03 7.65 14.37
CA ARG A 86 -0.34 8.08 13.16
C ARG A 86 0.94 7.28 12.91
N VAL A 87 1.36 7.21 11.66
CA VAL A 87 2.65 6.63 11.26
C VAL A 87 3.50 7.69 10.56
N VAL A 88 4.83 7.64 10.70
CA VAL A 88 5.75 8.53 9.98
C VAL A 88 6.16 7.85 8.68
N LEU A 89 5.86 8.48 7.54
CA LEU A 89 6.27 7.97 6.24
C LEU A 89 7.70 8.40 5.91
N PRO A 90 8.59 7.48 5.49
CA PRO A 90 9.91 7.83 4.96
C PRO A 90 9.82 8.71 3.72
N ASP A 91 10.72 9.70 3.61
CA ASP A 91 10.70 10.68 2.50
C ASP A 91 10.82 10.01 1.13
N TYR A 92 11.67 9.00 1.00
CA TYR A 92 11.87 8.29 -0.28
C TYR A 92 10.59 7.58 -0.76
N LEU A 93 9.72 7.14 0.16
CA LEU A 93 8.44 6.52 -0.17
C LEU A 93 7.40 7.57 -0.52
N LYS A 94 7.35 8.68 0.23
CA LYS A 94 6.52 9.83 -0.14
C LYS A 94 6.85 10.33 -1.54
N GLN A 95 8.12 10.48 -1.85
CA GLN A 95 8.59 10.91 -3.15
C GLN A 95 8.21 9.92 -4.26
N PHE A 96 8.40 8.62 -4.01
CA PHE A 96 8.03 7.57 -4.96
C PHE A 96 6.54 7.61 -5.31
N ALA A 97 5.66 7.71 -4.31
CA ALA A 97 4.22 7.71 -4.51
C ALA A 97 3.63 9.10 -4.79
N ALA A 98 4.48 10.10 -5.02
CA ALA A 98 4.11 11.50 -5.26
C ALA A 98 3.13 12.07 -4.21
N LEU A 99 3.25 11.63 -2.94
CA LEU A 99 2.31 11.97 -1.88
C LEU A 99 2.46 13.44 -1.46
N LYS A 100 1.39 14.22 -1.62
CA LYS A 100 1.29 15.60 -1.13
C LYS A 100 0.61 15.62 0.25
N LYS A 101 -0.16 16.68 0.53
CA LYS A 101 -0.87 16.87 1.79
C LYS A 101 -2.11 15.99 1.90
N LYS A 102 -2.89 15.84 0.82
CA LYS A 102 -4.13 15.06 0.82
C LYS A 102 -3.88 13.69 0.24
N VAL A 103 -4.34 12.67 0.93
CA VAL A 103 -4.14 11.28 0.54
C VAL A 103 -5.42 10.48 0.72
N ILE A 104 -5.52 9.41 -0.07
CA ILE A 104 -6.57 8.41 0.05
C ILE A 104 -5.94 7.12 0.55
N ILE A 105 -6.57 6.54 1.57
CA ILE A 105 -6.22 5.21 2.09
C ILE A 105 -7.30 4.24 1.64
N THR A 106 -6.93 3.22 0.88
CA THR A 106 -7.83 2.16 0.42
C THR A 106 -7.51 0.85 1.11
N GLY A 107 -8.53 0.06 1.45
CA GLY A 107 -8.35 -1.27 2.04
C GLY A 107 -8.63 -2.37 1.02
N LEU A 108 -7.65 -3.24 0.80
CA LEU A 108 -7.71 -4.34 -0.17
C LEU A 108 -7.50 -5.69 0.53
N MET A 109 -8.31 -5.95 1.55
CA MET A 109 -8.32 -7.16 2.39
C MET A 109 -7.05 -7.35 3.24
N ASN A 110 -5.92 -7.64 2.60
CA ASN A 110 -4.63 -7.99 3.21
C ASN A 110 -3.70 -6.79 3.42
N ARG A 111 -3.96 -5.67 2.75
CA ARG A 111 -3.16 -4.45 2.85
C ARG A 111 -4.02 -3.21 2.81
N LEU A 112 -3.42 -2.11 3.24
CA LEU A 112 -3.86 -0.78 2.89
C LEU A 112 -3.00 -0.26 1.74
N GLU A 113 -3.56 0.56 0.87
CA GLU A 113 -2.80 1.36 -0.08
C GLU A 113 -2.94 2.83 0.26
N ILE A 114 -1.87 3.60 0.05
CA ILE A 114 -1.81 5.03 0.33
C ILE A 114 -1.49 5.73 -0.98
N TRP A 115 -2.42 6.59 -1.40
CA TRP A 115 -2.39 7.28 -2.67
C TRP A 115 -2.38 8.78 -2.46
N ASP A 116 -1.73 9.52 -3.37
CA ASP A 116 -2.04 10.94 -3.54
C ASP A 116 -3.49 11.07 -4.02
N GLU A 117 -4.23 12.05 -3.48
CA GLU A 117 -5.67 12.21 -3.77
C GLU A 117 -5.94 12.38 -5.27
N ASP A 118 -5.15 13.20 -5.97
CA ASP A 118 -5.37 13.47 -7.40
C ASP A 118 -5.09 12.21 -8.24
N ASN A 119 -4.02 11.49 -7.90
CA ASN A 119 -3.63 10.25 -8.59
C ASN A 119 -4.70 9.15 -8.38
N TRP A 120 -5.23 9.02 -7.17
CA TRP A 120 -6.31 8.07 -6.89
C TRP A 120 -7.57 8.39 -7.68
N GLN A 121 -8.01 9.66 -7.70
CA GLN A 121 -9.22 10.03 -8.43
C GLN A 121 -9.08 9.79 -9.94
N LYS A 122 -7.88 10.04 -10.49
CA LYS A 122 -7.59 9.71 -11.89
C LYS A 122 -7.67 8.21 -12.13
N TYR A 123 -6.94 7.41 -11.35
CA TYR A 123 -6.94 5.95 -11.45
C TYR A 123 -8.36 5.39 -11.34
N LYS A 124 -9.09 5.78 -10.29
CA LYS A 124 -10.46 5.35 -10.01
C LYS A 124 -11.39 5.64 -11.18
N LYS A 125 -11.35 6.86 -11.72
CA LYS A 125 -12.18 7.24 -12.87
C LYS A 125 -11.90 6.38 -14.10
N ASP A 126 -10.63 6.14 -14.39
CA ASP A 126 -10.22 5.33 -15.54
C ASP A 126 -10.65 3.86 -15.34
N THR A 127 -10.47 3.31 -14.13
CA THR A 127 -10.90 1.95 -13.77
C THR A 127 -12.42 1.77 -13.78
N GLU A 128 -13.18 2.73 -13.22
CA GLU A 128 -14.65 2.66 -13.21
C GLU A 128 -15.22 2.68 -14.63
N LYS A 129 -14.62 3.48 -15.52
CA LYS A 129 -14.99 3.53 -16.93
C LYS A 129 -14.74 2.20 -17.66
N ASP A 130 -13.69 1.48 -17.29
CA ASP A 130 -13.30 0.20 -17.90
C ASP A 130 -13.82 -1.04 -17.13
N SER A 131 -14.63 -0.83 -16.09
CA SER A 131 -15.06 -1.87 -15.14
C SER A 131 -15.69 -3.11 -15.80
N GLY A 132 -16.42 -2.94 -16.89
CA GLY A 132 -16.99 -4.06 -17.65
C GLY A 132 -15.95 -4.98 -18.28
N ASN A 133 -14.95 -4.40 -18.96
CA ASN A 133 -13.87 -5.16 -19.59
C ASN A 133 -12.97 -5.82 -18.53
N ILE A 134 -12.72 -5.10 -17.43
CA ILE A 134 -11.97 -5.64 -16.29
C ILE A 134 -12.70 -6.86 -15.73
N ALA A 135 -14.01 -6.77 -15.50
CA ALA A 135 -14.81 -7.89 -14.99
C ALA A 135 -14.81 -9.08 -15.94
N GLU A 136 -14.91 -8.85 -17.26
CA GLU A 136 -14.83 -9.92 -18.26
C GLU A 136 -13.47 -10.65 -18.21
N ALA A 137 -12.37 -9.90 -18.11
CA ALA A 137 -11.03 -10.48 -17.99
C ALA A 137 -10.81 -11.26 -16.68
N MET A 138 -11.60 -11.01 -15.62
CA MET A 138 -11.51 -11.77 -14.37
C MET A 138 -12.17 -13.15 -14.46
N GLY A 139 -13.08 -13.37 -15.42
CA GLY A 139 -13.70 -14.67 -15.64
C GLY A 139 -12.67 -15.77 -15.91
N ASP A 140 -11.59 -15.43 -16.63
CA ASP A 140 -10.45 -16.34 -16.90
C ASP A 140 -9.66 -16.72 -15.64
N LEU A 141 -9.78 -15.92 -14.57
CA LEU A 141 -9.14 -16.12 -13.27
C LEU A 141 -10.06 -16.77 -12.23
N GLY A 142 -11.30 -17.11 -12.60
CA GLY A 142 -12.27 -17.79 -11.74
C GLY A 142 -12.89 -16.90 -10.66
N VAL A 143 -12.97 -15.59 -10.92
CA VAL A 143 -13.63 -14.58 -10.06
C VAL A 143 -14.78 -13.94 -10.81
#